data_AF-A0A5D0PY91-F1
#
_entry.id   AF-A0A5D0PY91-F1
#
_cell.length_a   1.000
_cell.length_b   1.000
_cell.length_c   1.000
_cell.angle_alpha   90.00
_cell.angle_beta   90.00
_cell.angle_gamma   90.00
#
_symmetry.space_group_name_H-M   'P 1'
#
loop_
_entity.id
_entity.type
_entity.pdbx_description
1 polymer ?
#
loop_
_entity_poly.entity_id
_entity_poly.type
_entity_poly.pdbx_seq_one_letter_code
_entity_poly.pdbx_strand_id
1 'polypeptide(L)'
;MPDETGLVEILHALIYHKEFRDEFIASGPESASLPLTPAQRTALTAVDLDELSRTTSRIQSMILRGHVDRHGGLRASFPKTLALLAGQGLKDADLCARFLASPYFDRFREIPYGDKGLSLEECFYEFLCAGPCDIGADARFLATHELFKALISHVRAGSLATFDIRTELFRSNGSAWFGILEHDAAVCRALAVEPACDGTVLYAIGGMGLVIGQVPGWMGRVLLLPEISSQALEDVASDEGLESSLLHDAALRLMKLGLLPAKGQAVAPGGGAPAP
;
A
#
# COMPACT_ATOMS: atom_id res chain seq x y z
N MET A 1 18.40 -11.87 -30.02
CA MET A 1 17.51 -12.90 -30.58
C MET A 1 16.29 -12.91 -29.69
N PRO A 2 15.06 -12.76 -30.23
CA PRO A 2 13.89 -12.47 -29.40
C PRO A 2 13.55 -13.72 -28.60
N ASP A 3 13.65 -13.62 -27.28
CA ASP A 3 13.18 -14.68 -26.39
C ASP A 3 11.69 -14.91 -26.65
N GLU A 4 11.32 -16.18 -26.70
CA GLU A 4 9.95 -16.65 -26.76
C GLU A 4 9.18 -16.08 -25.56
N THR A 5 8.47 -14.97 -25.75
CA THR A 5 7.38 -14.62 -24.84
C THR A 5 6.42 -15.81 -24.88
N GLY A 6 6.38 -16.62 -23.82
CA GLY A 6 5.58 -17.84 -23.80
C GLY A 6 4.09 -17.54 -23.93
N LEU A 7 3.31 -18.59 -24.22
CA LEU A 7 1.85 -18.47 -24.32
C LEU A 7 1.23 -17.95 -23.01
N VAL A 8 1.84 -18.25 -21.86
CA VAL A 8 1.38 -17.81 -20.54
C VAL A 8 1.49 -16.30 -20.42
N GLU A 9 2.60 -15.72 -20.84
CA GLU A 9 2.84 -14.28 -20.82
C GLU A 9 1.88 -13.54 -21.75
N ILE A 10 1.52 -14.14 -22.89
CA ILE A 10 0.50 -13.57 -23.80
C ILE A 10 -0.89 -13.63 -23.16
N LEU A 11 -1.26 -14.74 -22.52
CA LEU A 11 -2.53 -14.83 -21.81
C LEU A 11 -2.59 -13.83 -20.65
N HIS A 12 -1.47 -13.64 -19.94
CA HIS A 12 -1.32 -12.61 -18.92
C HIS A 12 -1.52 -11.20 -19.52
N ALA A 13 -0.92 -10.93 -20.68
CA ALA A 13 -1.08 -9.68 -21.40
C ALA A 13 -2.54 -9.43 -21.81
N LEU A 14 -3.25 -10.45 -22.30
CA LEU A 14 -4.68 -10.33 -22.64
C LEU A 14 -5.55 -9.98 -21.44
N ILE A 15 -5.23 -10.51 -20.26
CA ILE A 15 -6.01 -10.25 -19.04
C ILE A 15 -5.72 -8.83 -18.50
N TYR A 16 -4.44 -8.45 -18.40
CA TYR A 16 -4.04 -7.27 -17.63
C TYR A 16 -3.66 -6.04 -18.48
N HIS A 17 -3.21 -6.22 -19.72
CA HIS A 17 -2.78 -5.12 -20.60
C HIS A 17 -3.91 -4.68 -21.52
N LYS A 18 -4.57 -3.57 -21.17
CA LYS A 18 -5.74 -3.04 -21.89
C LYS A 18 -5.46 -2.81 -23.37
N GLU A 19 -4.36 -2.15 -23.72
CA GLU A 19 -4.05 -1.80 -25.12
C GLU A 19 -3.82 -3.05 -25.97
N PHE A 20 -3.07 -4.02 -25.46
CA PHE A 20 -2.85 -5.32 -26.11
C PHE A 20 -4.17 -6.08 -26.30
N ARG A 21 -5.02 -6.10 -25.27
CA ARG A 21 -6.34 -6.75 -25.33
C ARG A 21 -7.27 -6.08 -26.33
N ASP A 22 -7.36 -4.76 -26.30
CA ASP A 22 -8.28 -4.01 -27.18
C ASP A 22 -7.89 -4.22 -28.65
N GLU A 23 -6.59 -4.23 -28.95
CA GLU A 23 -6.07 -4.57 -30.28
C GLU A 23 -6.38 -6.02 -30.67
N PHE A 24 -6.22 -6.97 -29.73
CA PHE A 24 -6.56 -8.38 -29.96
C PHE A 24 -8.06 -8.59 -30.21
N ILE A 25 -8.93 -7.89 -29.49
CA ILE A 25 -10.39 -7.97 -29.68
C ILE A 25 -10.79 -7.34 -31.02
N ALA A 26 -10.20 -6.21 -31.39
CA ALA A 26 -10.55 -5.48 -32.61
C ALA A 26 -10.08 -6.18 -33.89
N SER A 27 -8.86 -6.73 -33.86
CA SER A 27 -8.16 -7.19 -35.06
C SER A 27 -7.83 -8.69 -35.04
N GLY A 28 -8.10 -9.38 -33.92
CA GLY A 28 -7.83 -10.79 -33.73
C GLY A 28 -6.34 -11.12 -33.55
N PRO A 29 -6.01 -12.42 -33.35
CA PRO A 29 -4.62 -12.89 -33.24
C PRO A 29 -3.79 -12.65 -34.50
N GLU A 30 -4.42 -12.38 -35.65
CA GLU A 30 -3.75 -12.13 -36.93
C GLU A 30 -3.23 -10.69 -37.08
N SER A 31 -3.49 -9.80 -36.10
CA SER A 31 -3.00 -8.43 -36.18
C SER A 31 -1.48 -8.38 -36.27
N ALA A 32 -0.97 -7.61 -37.25
CA ALA A 32 0.46 -7.43 -37.47
C ALA A 32 1.14 -6.60 -36.37
N SER A 33 0.35 -5.84 -35.59
CA SER A 33 0.83 -5.06 -34.44
C SER A 33 1.17 -5.93 -33.23
N LEU A 34 0.63 -7.15 -33.17
CA LEU A 34 0.85 -8.07 -32.07
C LEU A 34 2.12 -8.92 -32.31
N PRO A 35 3.08 -8.93 -31.36
CA PRO A 35 4.33 -9.68 -31.47
C PRO A 35 4.13 -11.19 -31.21
N LEU A 36 3.31 -11.85 -32.04
CA LEU A 36 2.95 -13.27 -31.90
C LEU A 36 3.63 -14.13 -32.97
N THR A 37 4.16 -15.28 -32.56
CA THR A 37 4.62 -16.34 -33.46
C THR A 37 3.44 -17.04 -34.15
N PRO A 38 3.65 -17.70 -35.31
CA PRO A 38 2.57 -18.43 -36.00
C PRO A 38 1.87 -19.47 -35.11
N ALA A 39 2.63 -20.20 -34.29
CA ALA A 39 2.08 -21.20 -33.36
C ALA A 39 1.19 -20.55 -32.28
N GLN A 40 1.60 -19.39 -31.74
CA GLN A 40 0.80 -18.65 -30.77
C GLN A 40 -0.49 -18.09 -31.40
N ARG A 41 -0.43 -17.60 -32.64
CA ARG A 41 -1.63 -17.12 -33.35
C ARG A 41 -2.66 -18.24 -33.48
N THR A 42 -2.24 -19.41 -33.94
CA THR A 42 -3.10 -20.60 -34.04
C THR A 42 -3.65 -21.03 -32.68
N ALA A 43 -2.85 -20.99 -31.62
CA ALA A 43 -3.33 -21.34 -30.28
C ALA A 43 -4.41 -20.34 -29.77
N LEU A 44 -4.24 -19.06 -30.09
CA LEU A 44 -5.11 -17.98 -29.59
C LEU A 44 -6.42 -17.82 -30.37
N THR A 45 -6.61 -18.48 -31.52
CA THR A 45 -7.91 -18.47 -32.22
C THR A 45 -9.03 -19.13 -31.41
N ALA A 46 -8.68 -19.95 -30.39
CA ALA A 46 -9.64 -20.60 -29.51
C ALA A 46 -10.10 -19.72 -28.34
N VAL A 47 -9.53 -18.52 -28.16
CA VAL A 47 -9.92 -17.62 -27.06
C VAL A 47 -11.30 -17.02 -27.33
N ASP A 48 -12.23 -17.24 -26.40
CA ASP A 48 -13.53 -16.59 -26.40
C ASP A 48 -13.39 -15.11 -26.01
N LEU A 49 -13.65 -14.22 -26.97
CA LEU A 49 -13.49 -12.77 -26.80
C LEU A 49 -14.53 -12.16 -25.84
N ASP A 50 -15.75 -12.73 -25.79
CA ASP A 50 -16.81 -12.27 -24.91
C ASP A 50 -16.52 -12.69 -23.46
N GLU A 51 -16.01 -13.89 -23.25
CA GLU A 51 -15.56 -14.34 -21.94
C GLU A 51 -14.31 -13.60 -21.48
N LEU A 52 -13.37 -13.31 -22.37
CA LEU A 52 -12.20 -12.47 -22.07
C LEU A 52 -12.65 -11.09 -21.57
N SER A 53 -13.53 -10.43 -22.31
CA SER A 53 -14.04 -9.09 -21.98
C SER A 53 -14.79 -9.08 -20.64
N ARG A 54 -15.60 -10.10 -20.37
CA ARG A 54 -16.31 -10.26 -19.09
C ARG A 54 -15.35 -10.51 -17.93
N THR A 55 -14.35 -11.36 -18.14
CA THR A 55 -13.34 -11.69 -17.12
C THR A 55 -12.53 -10.47 -16.72
N THR A 56 -12.02 -9.69 -17.69
CA THR A 56 -11.23 -8.49 -17.38
C THR A 56 -12.07 -7.42 -16.71
N SER A 57 -13.33 -7.24 -17.13
CA SER A 57 -14.27 -6.31 -16.50
C SER A 57 -14.56 -6.70 -15.04
N ARG A 58 -14.70 -8.00 -14.78
CA ARG A 58 -14.89 -8.54 -13.43
C ARG A 58 -13.67 -8.31 -12.55
N ILE A 59 -12.47 -8.56 -13.05
CA ILE A 59 -11.21 -8.30 -12.34
C ILE A 59 -11.10 -6.82 -11.98
N GLN A 60 -11.30 -5.92 -12.94
CA GLN A 60 -11.27 -4.47 -12.68
C GLN A 60 -12.29 -4.04 -11.63
N SER A 61 -13.52 -4.57 -11.72
CA SER A 61 -14.58 -4.29 -10.74
C SER A 61 -14.18 -4.77 -9.34
N MET A 62 -13.60 -5.97 -9.23
CA MET A 62 -13.11 -6.53 -7.96
C MET A 62 -11.97 -5.71 -7.36
N ILE A 63 -11.01 -5.27 -8.16
CA ILE A 63 -9.91 -4.42 -7.67
C ILE A 63 -10.44 -3.06 -7.19
N LEU A 64 -11.34 -2.44 -7.95
CA LEU A 64 -11.88 -1.12 -7.60
C LEU A 64 -12.84 -1.16 -6.41
N ARG A 65 -13.72 -2.16 -6.32
CA ARG A 65 -14.81 -2.21 -5.35
C ARG A 65 -14.59 -3.19 -4.20
N GLY A 66 -13.61 -4.07 -4.32
CA GLY A 66 -13.42 -5.20 -3.41
C GLY A 66 -14.39 -6.34 -3.66
N HIS A 67 -14.30 -7.37 -2.82
CA HIS A 67 -15.27 -8.45 -2.78
C HIS A 67 -16.44 -8.09 -1.86
N VAL A 68 -17.62 -8.66 -2.12
CA VAL A 68 -18.81 -8.46 -1.26
C VAL A 68 -18.53 -8.94 0.18
N ASP A 69 -17.66 -9.93 0.35
CA ASP A 69 -17.38 -10.58 1.63
C ASP A 69 -16.00 -10.24 2.23
N ARG A 70 -15.16 -9.43 1.55
CA ARG A 70 -13.82 -9.03 2.01
C ARG A 70 -13.52 -7.58 1.66
N HIS A 71 -12.79 -6.90 2.54
CA HIS A 71 -12.53 -5.46 2.55
C HIS A 71 -12.38 -4.75 1.18
N GLY A 72 -12.92 -3.52 1.13
CA GLY A 72 -13.57 -2.88 -0.03
C GLY A 72 -12.69 -2.24 -1.12
N GLY A 73 -11.64 -2.92 -1.57
CA GLY A 73 -10.88 -2.53 -2.77
C GLY A 73 -10.33 -1.09 -2.76
N LEU A 74 -9.86 -0.64 -3.92
CA LEU A 74 -9.19 0.66 -4.03
C LEU A 74 -10.11 1.84 -3.69
N ARG A 75 -11.42 1.76 -3.92
CA ARG A 75 -12.35 2.85 -3.59
C ARG A 75 -12.65 2.98 -2.11
N ALA A 76 -12.60 1.90 -1.33
CA ALA A 76 -12.71 2.03 0.12
C ALA A 76 -11.38 2.46 0.74
N SER A 77 -10.26 2.01 0.18
CA SER A 77 -8.93 2.29 0.72
C SER A 77 -8.41 3.67 0.33
N PHE A 78 -8.69 4.15 -0.90
CA PHE A 78 -8.22 5.44 -1.44
C PHE A 78 -9.33 6.35 -1.98
N PRO A 79 -10.44 6.57 -1.23
CA PRO A 79 -11.61 7.28 -1.75
C PRO A 79 -11.31 8.71 -2.21
N LYS A 80 -10.52 9.46 -1.43
CA LYS A 80 -10.24 10.87 -1.74
C LYS A 80 -9.12 11.02 -2.74
N THR A 81 -8.11 10.13 -2.71
CA THR A 81 -7.06 10.12 -3.74
C THR A 81 -7.67 9.87 -5.12
N LEU A 82 -8.55 8.88 -5.25
CA LEU A 82 -9.23 8.61 -6.52
C LEU A 82 -10.12 9.78 -6.96
N ALA A 83 -10.87 10.38 -6.04
CA ALA A 83 -11.69 11.56 -6.34
C ALA A 83 -10.84 12.75 -6.82
N LEU A 84 -9.68 12.99 -6.20
CA LEU A 84 -8.75 14.05 -6.60
C LEU A 84 -8.19 13.81 -8.01
N LEU A 85 -7.72 12.58 -8.30
CA LEU A 85 -7.19 12.21 -9.62
C LEU A 85 -8.28 12.29 -10.70
N ALA A 86 -9.51 11.89 -10.39
CA ALA A 86 -10.65 12.04 -11.28
C ALA A 86 -10.94 13.52 -11.61
N GLY A 87 -10.82 14.42 -10.62
CA GLY A 87 -10.90 15.87 -10.83
C GLY A 87 -9.82 16.43 -11.75
N GLN A 88 -8.70 15.72 -11.89
CA GLN A 88 -7.59 16.04 -12.81
C GLN A 88 -7.73 15.35 -14.18
N GLY A 89 -8.82 14.63 -14.42
CA GLY A 89 -9.11 13.96 -15.69
C GLY A 89 -8.66 12.50 -15.76
N LEU A 90 -8.08 11.93 -14.71
CA LEU A 90 -7.70 10.51 -14.65
C LEU A 90 -8.89 9.67 -14.17
N LYS A 91 -9.55 8.96 -15.10
CA LYS A 91 -10.68 8.09 -14.77
C LYS A 91 -10.19 6.84 -14.01
N ASP A 92 -10.96 6.41 -13.00
CA ASP A 92 -10.69 5.18 -12.24
C ASP A 92 -10.41 3.95 -13.12
N ALA A 93 -11.17 3.78 -14.20
CA ALA A 93 -11.03 2.62 -15.09
C ALA A 93 -9.69 2.63 -15.83
N ASP A 94 -9.26 3.80 -16.30
CA ASP A 94 -7.97 3.96 -16.98
C ASP A 94 -6.82 3.80 -15.99
N LEU A 95 -6.95 4.38 -14.79
CA LEU A 95 -5.98 4.24 -13.71
C LEU A 95 -5.83 2.77 -13.27
N CYS A 96 -6.94 2.06 -13.09
CA CYS A 96 -6.96 0.63 -12.76
C CYS A 96 -6.33 -0.21 -13.88
N ALA A 97 -6.64 0.08 -15.15
CA ALA A 97 -6.03 -0.61 -16.28
C ALA A 97 -4.49 -0.42 -16.31
N ARG A 98 -4.01 0.80 -16.06
CA ARG A 98 -2.57 1.09 -15.99
C ARG A 98 -1.90 0.41 -14.79
N PHE A 99 -2.59 0.37 -13.65
CA PHE A 99 -2.11 -0.33 -12.47
C PHE A 99 -2.01 -1.85 -12.69
N LEU A 100 -3.04 -2.47 -13.25
CA LEU A 100 -3.06 -3.91 -13.55
C LEU A 100 -1.95 -4.33 -14.52
N ALA A 101 -1.62 -3.46 -15.48
CA ALA A 101 -0.54 -3.69 -16.45
C ALA A 101 0.86 -3.37 -15.89
N SER A 102 0.97 -2.92 -14.64
CA SER A 102 2.23 -2.48 -14.04
C SER A 102 2.92 -3.59 -13.25
N PRO A 103 4.26 -3.57 -13.15
CA PRO A 103 5.01 -4.53 -12.34
C PRO A 103 4.69 -4.44 -10.83
N TYR A 104 4.04 -3.36 -10.39
CA TYR A 104 3.60 -3.21 -9.00
C TYR A 104 2.44 -4.16 -8.68
N PHE A 105 1.53 -4.40 -9.62
CA PHE A 105 0.43 -5.34 -9.42
C PHE A 105 0.92 -6.79 -9.30
N ASP A 106 2.00 -7.15 -9.98
CA ASP A 106 2.59 -8.49 -9.91
C ASP A 106 3.07 -8.88 -8.51
N ARG A 107 3.26 -7.90 -7.61
CA ARG A 107 3.65 -8.11 -6.21
C ARG A 107 2.45 -8.38 -5.28
N PHE A 108 1.22 -8.14 -5.74
CA PHE A 108 0.01 -8.35 -4.96
C PHE A 108 -0.26 -9.84 -4.73
N ARG A 109 -0.52 -10.25 -3.48
CA ARG A 109 -0.97 -11.61 -3.15
C ARG A 109 -2.08 -11.55 -2.11
N GLU A 110 -3.28 -12.00 -2.48
CA GLU A 110 -4.40 -12.13 -1.52
C GLU A 110 -4.29 -13.41 -0.66
N ILE A 111 -3.76 -14.49 -1.26
CA ILE A 111 -3.59 -15.79 -0.63
C ILE A 111 -2.13 -16.24 -0.85
N PRO A 112 -1.35 -16.48 0.21
CA PRO A 112 0.03 -16.92 0.08
C PRO A 112 0.08 -18.39 -0.35
N TYR A 113 0.20 -18.66 -1.64
CA TYR A 113 0.69 -19.95 -2.13
C TYR A 113 2.19 -19.83 -2.37
N GLY A 114 2.99 -20.13 -1.34
CA GLY A 114 4.44 -19.90 -1.32
C GLY A 114 4.79 -18.70 -0.45
N ASP A 115 5.46 -17.70 -1.04
CA ASP A 115 5.87 -16.50 -0.32
C ASP A 115 4.72 -15.50 -0.15
N LYS A 116 4.77 -14.76 0.96
CA LYS A 116 3.88 -13.61 1.18
C LYS A 116 4.16 -12.54 0.13
N GLY A 117 3.10 -12.01 -0.47
CA GLY A 117 3.18 -10.82 -1.30
C GLY A 117 2.87 -9.55 -0.50
N LEU A 118 2.55 -8.50 -1.23
CA LEU A 118 2.07 -7.24 -0.66
C LEU A 118 0.54 -7.18 -0.64
N SER A 119 0.03 -6.27 0.19
CA SER A 119 -1.37 -5.84 0.11
C SER A 119 -1.66 -5.11 -1.21
N LEU A 120 -2.93 -5.10 -1.61
CA LEU A 120 -3.38 -4.39 -2.81
C LEU A 120 -3.09 -2.89 -2.68
N GLU A 121 -3.30 -2.34 -1.48
CA GLU A 121 -3.14 -0.93 -1.19
C GLU A 121 -1.69 -0.48 -1.29
N GLU A 122 -0.76 -1.30 -0.80
CA GLU A 122 0.66 -1.01 -0.91
C GLU A 122 1.15 -1.05 -2.34
N CYS A 123 0.73 -2.06 -3.13
CA CYS A 123 1.04 -2.12 -4.56
C CYS A 123 0.51 -0.88 -5.30
N PHE A 124 -0.72 -0.47 -5.00
CA PHE A 124 -1.32 0.69 -5.65
C PHE A 124 -0.64 2.00 -5.24
N TYR A 125 -0.26 2.15 -3.97
CA TYR A 125 0.49 3.31 -3.50
C TYR A 125 1.87 3.42 -4.18
N GLU A 126 2.61 2.30 -4.27
CA GLU A 126 3.90 2.28 -4.98
C GLU A 126 3.72 2.65 -6.46
N PHE A 127 2.69 2.10 -7.12
CA PHE A 127 2.35 2.44 -8.50
C PHE A 127 2.08 3.94 -8.67
N LEU A 128 1.33 4.56 -7.76
CA LEU A 128 1.07 6.00 -7.79
C LEU A 128 2.37 6.81 -7.61
N CYS A 129 3.24 6.39 -6.70
CA CYS A 129 4.48 7.11 -6.38
C CYS A 129 5.60 6.93 -7.43
N ALA A 130 5.56 5.84 -8.20
CA ALA A 130 6.52 5.54 -9.25
C ALA A 130 6.49 6.49 -10.45
N GLY A 131 5.54 7.43 -10.50
CA GLY A 131 5.42 8.44 -11.55
C GLY A 131 4.64 8.11 -12.83
N PRO A 132 3.99 6.94 -13.05
CA PRO A 132 3.21 6.74 -14.29
C PRO A 132 2.02 7.71 -14.40
N CYS A 133 1.57 8.28 -13.29
CA CYS A 133 0.47 9.26 -13.24
C CYS A 133 0.94 10.68 -12.89
N ASP A 134 2.25 10.90 -12.72
CA ASP A 134 2.86 12.18 -12.28
C ASP A 134 2.02 12.93 -11.21
N ILE A 135 1.73 12.24 -10.11
CA ILE A 135 0.86 12.79 -9.07
C ILE A 135 1.58 13.91 -8.30
N GLY A 136 0.88 15.03 -8.11
CA GLY A 136 1.40 16.16 -7.33
C GLY A 136 1.57 15.83 -5.84
N ALA A 137 2.20 16.76 -5.11
CA ALA A 137 2.47 16.62 -3.68
C ALA A 137 1.20 16.34 -2.85
N ASP A 138 0.11 17.06 -3.13
CA ASP A 138 -1.18 16.91 -2.43
C ASP A 138 -1.77 15.50 -2.61
N ALA A 139 -1.72 14.96 -3.83
CA ALA A 139 -2.20 13.62 -4.12
C ALA A 139 -1.33 12.55 -3.45
N ARG A 140 -0.01 12.78 -3.37
CA ARG A 140 0.91 11.87 -2.66
C ARG A 140 0.71 11.91 -1.15
N PHE A 141 0.50 13.09 -0.58
CA PHE A 141 0.14 13.27 0.83
C PHE A 141 -1.14 12.49 1.15
N LEU A 142 -2.18 12.71 0.34
CA LEU A 142 -3.48 12.05 0.51
C LEU A 142 -3.40 10.53 0.37
N ALA A 143 -2.66 10.04 -0.63
CA ALA A 143 -2.42 8.61 -0.84
C ALA A 143 -1.67 8.00 0.35
N THR A 144 -0.72 8.72 0.95
CA THR A 144 0.04 8.24 2.12
C THR A 144 -0.87 8.16 3.36
N HIS A 145 -1.69 9.20 3.58
CA HIS A 145 -2.70 9.22 4.64
C HIS A 145 -3.67 8.03 4.53
N GLU A 146 -4.19 7.79 3.32
CA GLU A 146 -5.13 6.72 3.03
C GLU A 146 -4.49 5.33 3.14
N LEU A 147 -3.24 5.18 2.68
CA LEU A 147 -2.45 3.96 2.88
C LEU A 147 -2.29 3.63 4.37
N PHE A 148 -1.88 4.58 5.21
CA PHE A 148 -1.72 4.32 6.64
C PHE A 148 -3.01 3.83 7.30
N LYS A 149 -4.15 4.42 6.93
CA LYS A 149 -5.46 3.97 7.45
C LYS A 149 -5.83 2.58 6.96
N ALA A 150 -5.55 2.25 5.69
CA ALA A 150 -5.78 0.93 5.15
C ALA A 150 -4.90 -0.13 5.84
N LEU A 151 -3.60 0.14 6.02
CA LEU A 151 -2.67 -0.74 6.72
C LEU A 151 -3.09 -0.95 8.18
N ILE A 152 -3.51 0.10 8.88
CA ILE A 152 -4.09 -0.02 10.24
C ILE A 152 -5.31 -0.94 10.24
N SER A 153 -6.20 -0.81 9.26
CA SER A 153 -7.39 -1.67 9.15
C SER A 153 -6.99 -3.14 8.96
N HIS A 154 -5.98 -3.40 8.13
CA HIS A 154 -5.43 -4.74 7.91
C HIS A 154 -4.80 -5.34 9.16
N VAL A 155 -3.99 -4.56 9.88
CA VAL A 155 -3.42 -4.99 11.16
C VAL A 155 -4.54 -5.33 12.16
N ARG A 156 -5.57 -4.47 12.25
CA ARG A 156 -6.72 -4.68 13.14
C ARG A 156 -7.53 -5.93 12.79
N ALA A 157 -7.66 -6.23 11.50
CA ALA A 157 -8.38 -7.39 11.00
C ALA A 157 -7.58 -8.70 11.13
N GLY A 158 -6.30 -8.63 11.54
CA GLY A 158 -5.42 -9.80 11.60
C GLY A 158 -4.98 -10.31 10.22
N SER A 159 -5.05 -9.47 9.18
CA SER A 159 -4.77 -9.84 7.80
C SER A 159 -3.28 -10.06 7.49
N LEU A 160 -2.37 -9.76 8.43
CA LEU A 160 -0.92 -9.98 8.26
C LEU A 160 -0.52 -11.45 8.14
N ALA A 161 -1.45 -12.38 8.33
CA ALA A 161 -1.25 -13.79 8.00
C ALA A 161 -1.11 -14.01 6.48
N THR A 162 -1.71 -13.15 5.64
CA THR A 162 -1.82 -13.38 4.19
C THR A 162 -0.82 -12.59 3.35
N PHE A 163 -0.30 -11.48 3.86
CA PHE A 163 0.70 -10.64 3.19
C PHE A 163 1.66 -9.99 4.20
N ASP A 164 2.73 -9.40 3.68
CA ASP A 164 3.64 -8.54 4.44
C ASP A 164 3.34 -7.06 4.19
N ILE A 165 3.69 -6.21 5.16
CA ILE A 165 3.83 -4.77 4.97
C ILE A 165 5.32 -4.51 4.76
N ARG A 166 5.72 -3.99 3.59
CA ARG A 166 7.14 -3.76 3.25
C ARG A 166 7.52 -2.28 3.09
N THR A 167 6.54 -1.40 3.02
CA THR A 167 6.74 0.04 2.92
C THR A 167 7.53 0.55 4.13
N GLU A 168 8.58 1.32 3.87
CA GLU A 168 9.41 1.90 4.93
C GLU A 168 8.68 3.01 5.71
N LEU A 169 7.54 3.46 5.19
CA LEU A 169 6.70 4.52 5.77
C LEU A 169 5.87 4.02 6.96
N PHE A 170 5.62 2.71 7.04
CA PHE A 170 4.78 2.10 8.07
C PHE A 170 5.51 0.93 8.73
N ARG A 171 5.96 1.13 9.97
CA ARG A 171 6.93 0.27 10.66
C ARG A 171 6.30 -0.45 11.83
N SER A 172 6.96 -1.52 12.27
CA SER A 172 6.67 -2.17 13.55
C SER A 172 7.85 -2.09 14.49
N ASN A 173 7.59 -1.86 15.77
CA ASN A 173 8.56 -1.97 16.85
C ASN A 173 8.31 -3.21 17.74
N GLY A 174 7.56 -4.19 17.22
CA GLY A 174 7.14 -5.39 17.95
C GLY A 174 5.95 -5.20 18.90
N SER A 175 5.65 -3.97 19.32
CA SER A 175 4.50 -3.66 20.19
C SER A 175 3.33 -3.02 19.44
N ALA A 176 3.65 -2.20 18.44
CA ALA A 176 2.69 -1.53 17.59
C ALA A 176 3.17 -1.49 16.13
N TRP A 177 2.22 -1.18 15.26
CA TRP A 177 2.45 -0.74 13.90
C TRP A 177 2.17 0.74 13.80
N PHE A 178 3.06 1.51 13.15
CA PHE A 178 2.93 2.95 13.09
C PHE A 178 3.55 3.58 11.85
N GLY A 179 3.00 4.72 11.45
CA GLY A 179 3.53 5.61 10.42
C GLY A 179 3.40 7.07 10.88
N ILE A 180 4.26 7.92 10.35
CA ILE A 180 4.31 9.34 10.69
C ILE A 180 4.15 10.14 9.40
N LEU A 181 3.32 11.18 9.44
CA LEU A 181 3.07 12.06 8.31
C LEU A 181 3.07 13.51 8.78
N GLU A 182 3.79 14.38 8.06
CA GLU A 182 3.72 15.82 8.28
C GLU A 182 2.43 16.37 7.66
N HIS A 183 1.64 17.05 8.48
CA HIS A 183 0.42 17.72 8.04
C HIS A 183 0.67 19.22 7.88
N ASP A 184 0.13 19.77 6.80
CA ASP A 184 -0.13 21.20 6.66
C ASP A 184 -1.63 21.41 6.84
N ALA A 185 -2.03 22.27 7.77
CA ALA A 185 -3.43 22.44 8.13
C ALA A 185 -4.26 23.02 6.97
N ALA A 186 -3.66 23.84 6.10
CA ALA A 186 -4.35 24.39 4.93
C ALA A 186 -4.60 23.30 3.88
N VAL A 187 -3.59 22.47 3.59
CA VAL A 187 -3.71 21.30 2.71
C VAL A 187 -4.73 20.30 3.27
N CYS A 188 -4.66 20.00 4.57
CA CYS A 188 -5.59 19.08 5.22
C CYS A 188 -7.03 19.57 5.12
N ARG A 189 -7.30 20.87 5.37
CA ARG A 189 -8.64 21.44 5.19
C ARG A 189 -9.10 21.38 3.74
N ALA A 190 -8.23 21.71 2.79
CA ALA A 190 -8.56 21.67 1.37
C ALA A 190 -8.93 20.25 0.89
N LEU A 191 -8.25 19.22 1.43
CA LEU A 191 -8.48 17.81 1.12
C LEU A 191 -9.44 17.12 2.10
N ALA A 192 -10.05 17.87 3.02
CA ALA A 192 -10.90 17.38 4.10
C ALA A 192 -10.28 16.25 4.94
N VAL A 193 -8.96 16.24 5.14
CA VAL A 193 -8.20 15.26 5.92
C VAL A 193 -8.23 15.62 7.41
N GLU A 194 -8.45 14.61 8.26
CA GLU A 194 -8.42 14.75 9.71
C GLU A 194 -7.25 13.95 10.31
N PRO A 195 -6.55 14.49 11.32
CA PRO A 195 -6.71 15.83 11.90
C PRO A 195 -6.20 16.94 10.96
N ALA A 196 -6.93 18.05 10.87
CA ALA A 196 -6.53 19.22 10.09
C ALA A 196 -5.64 20.19 10.92
N CYS A 197 -4.42 19.75 11.23
CA CYS A 197 -3.43 20.47 12.04
C CYS A 197 -2.10 20.68 11.30
N ASP A 198 -1.23 21.51 11.86
CA ASP A 198 0.14 21.70 11.38
C ASP A 198 1.11 20.79 12.14
N GLY A 199 2.04 20.17 11.43
CA GLY A 199 3.12 19.36 11.98
C GLY A 199 2.86 17.86 12.01
N THR A 200 3.61 17.16 12.84
CA THR A 200 3.69 15.70 12.83
C THR A 200 2.42 15.02 13.33
N VAL A 201 1.85 14.13 12.52
CA VAL A 201 0.71 13.27 12.90
C VAL A 201 1.16 11.81 12.94
N LEU A 202 0.83 11.16 14.05
CA LEU A 202 1.06 9.73 14.26
C LEU A 202 -0.17 8.94 13.84
N TYR A 203 0.06 7.90 13.04
CA TYR A 203 -0.89 6.84 12.71
C TYR A 203 -0.38 5.57 13.33
N ALA A 204 -1.01 5.07 14.39
CA ALA A 204 -0.52 3.89 15.09
C ALA A 204 -1.62 2.96 15.57
N ILE A 205 -1.34 1.67 15.59
CA ILE A 205 -2.18 0.63 16.17
C ILE A 205 -1.33 -0.32 17.01
N GLY A 206 -1.66 -0.42 18.30
CA GLY A 206 -1.00 -1.32 19.24
C GLY A 206 -2.01 -2.17 20.01
N GLY A 207 -1.54 -2.92 21.00
CA GLY A 207 -2.38 -3.84 21.78
C GLY A 207 -3.56 -3.18 22.53
N MET A 208 -3.48 -1.87 22.78
CA MET A 208 -4.51 -1.11 23.52
C MET A 208 -5.44 -0.28 22.61
N GLY A 209 -5.19 -0.22 21.30
CA GLY A 209 -6.08 0.45 20.35
C GLY A 209 -5.38 1.27 19.27
N LEU A 210 -6.19 2.09 18.59
CA LEU A 210 -5.81 2.98 17.50
C LEU A 210 -5.51 4.39 18.01
N VAL A 211 -4.42 4.98 17.54
CA VAL A 211 -4.05 6.38 17.75
C VAL A 211 -3.88 7.04 16.38
N ILE A 212 -4.67 8.08 16.11
CA ILE A 212 -4.47 9.00 14.99
C ILE A 212 -4.53 10.40 15.56
N GLY A 213 -3.41 11.13 15.57
CA GLY A 213 -3.36 12.44 16.18
C GLY A 213 -2.02 13.14 16.07
N GLN A 214 -2.05 14.47 16.27
CA GLN A 214 -0.86 15.29 16.30
C GLN A 214 0.03 14.91 17.47
N VAL A 215 1.33 14.83 17.22
CA VAL A 215 2.36 14.51 18.20
C VAL A 215 3.50 15.53 18.09
N PRO A 216 4.24 15.80 19.18
CA PRO A 216 5.48 16.54 19.07
C PRO A 216 6.47 15.80 18.14
N GLY A 217 7.20 16.53 17.30
CA GLY A 217 8.09 15.91 16.29
C GLY A 217 9.16 14.99 16.89
N TRP A 218 9.66 15.29 18.09
CA TRP A 218 10.59 14.43 18.82
C TRP A 218 9.97 13.06 19.19
N MET A 219 8.66 12.99 19.42
CA MET A 219 7.98 11.73 19.74
C MET A 219 7.94 10.80 18.53
N GLY A 220 7.86 11.36 17.33
CA GLY A 220 8.04 10.61 16.09
C GLY A 220 9.43 9.98 15.98
N ARG A 221 10.48 10.73 16.34
CA ARG A 221 11.86 10.21 16.39
C ARG A 221 12.02 9.07 17.37
N VAL A 222 11.43 9.17 18.56
CA VAL A 222 11.46 8.09 19.56
C VAL A 222 10.87 6.79 19.02
N LEU A 223 9.73 6.86 18.32
CA LEU A 223 9.10 5.68 17.73
C LEU A 223 9.93 5.07 16.60
N LEU A 224 10.71 5.88 15.88
CA LEU A 224 11.60 5.44 14.81
C LEU A 224 12.92 4.83 15.29
N LEU A 225 13.20 4.86 16.60
CA LEU A 225 14.42 4.26 17.14
C LEU A 225 14.43 2.73 16.93
N PRO A 226 15.56 2.14 16.50
CA PRO A 226 15.69 0.69 16.34
C PRO A 226 15.49 -0.07 17.66
N GLU A 227 15.94 0.52 18.76
CA GLU A 227 15.81 0.00 20.11
C GLU A 227 15.45 1.15 21.06
N ILE A 228 14.45 0.92 21.91
CA ILE A 228 13.93 1.93 22.83
C ILE A 228 14.50 1.65 24.21
N SER A 229 15.65 2.25 24.48
CA SER A 229 16.38 2.15 25.75
C SER A 229 16.36 3.48 26.50
N SER A 230 16.66 3.45 27.81
CA SER A 230 16.78 4.68 28.59
C SER A 230 17.84 5.62 28.02
N GLN A 231 18.96 5.09 27.52
CA GLN A 231 20.01 5.88 26.89
C GLN A 231 19.51 6.53 25.59
N ALA A 232 18.84 5.78 24.72
CA ALA A 232 18.34 6.32 23.45
C ALA A 232 17.27 7.42 23.66
N LEU A 233 16.47 7.30 24.72
CA LEU A 233 15.54 8.34 25.13
C LEU A 233 16.27 9.58 25.67
N GLU A 234 17.33 9.42 26.46
CA GLU A 234 18.16 10.53 26.95
C GLU A 234 18.90 11.26 25.84
N ASP A 235 19.39 10.54 24.83
CA ASP A 235 20.06 11.13 23.66
C ASP A 235 19.08 12.02 22.88
N VAL A 236 17.86 11.53 22.61
CA VAL A 236 16.79 12.34 21.99
C VAL A 236 16.41 13.53 22.88
N ALA A 237 16.40 13.36 24.21
CA ALA A 237 16.13 14.47 25.14
C ALA A 237 17.16 15.59 24.99
N SER A 238 18.43 15.20 24.99
CA SER A 238 19.56 16.12 24.90
C SER A 238 19.56 16.87 23.58
N ASP A 239 19.35 16.16 22.47
CA ASP A 239 19.30 16.75 21.12
C ASP A 239 18.16 17.76 20.97
N GLU A 240 17.03 17.50 21.65
CA GLU A 240 15.83 18.34 21.59
C GLU A 240 15.75 19.40 22.70
N GLY A 241 16.73 19.43 23.61
CA GLY A 241 16.72 20.32 24.77
C GLY A 241 15.54 20.06 25.74
N LEU A 242 15.07 18.82 25.83
CA LEU A 242 13.94 18.42 26.67
C LEU A 242 14.42 18.01 28.07
N GLU A 243 13.59 18.31 29.08
CA GLU A 243 13.80 17.75 30.42
C GLU A 243 13.57 16.23 30.43
N SER A 244 14.47 15.48 31.06
CA SER A 244 14.39 14.01 31.14
C SER A 244 13.09 13.48 31.77
N SER A 245 12.47 14.28 32.65
CA SER A 245 11.16 14.00 33.28
C SER A 245 10.02 13.92 32.25
N LEU A 246 9.99 14.84 31.29
CA LEU A 246 8.97 14.91 30.25
C LEU A 246 9.03 13.69 29.32
N LEU A 247 10.24 13.26 28.97
CA LEU A 247 10.48 12.09 28.13
C LEU A 247 10.10 10.79 28.84
N HIS A 248 10.40 10.69 30.14
CA HIS A 248 9.95 9.57 30.95
C HIS A 248 8.41 9.46 30.98
N ASP A 249 7.72 10.58 31.22
CA ASP A 249 6.26 10.62 31.23
C ASP A 249 5.64 10.26 29.87
N ALA A 250 6.25 10.72 28.78
CA ALA A 250 5.81 10.37 27.44
C ALA A 250 6.03 8.88 27.13
N ALA A 251 7.20 8.32 27.48
CA ALA A 251 7.46 6.90 27.33
C ALA A 251 6.46 6.06 28.15
N LEU A 252 6.13 6.48 29.38
CA LEU A 252 5.08 5.86 30.19
C LEU A 252 3.71 5.90 29.51
N ARG A 253 3.34 7.02 28.87
CA ARG A 253 2.08 7.14 28.12
C ARG A 253 2.07 6.25 26.89
N LEU A 254 3.16 6.21 26.12
CA LEU A 254 3.26 5.35 24.94
C LEU A 254 3.20 3.86 25.32
N MET A 255 3.83 3.45 26.42
CA MET A 255 3.68 2.09 26.97
C MET A 255 2.23 1.79 27.38
N LYS A 256 1.55 2.73 28.05
CA LYS A 256 0.11 2.58 28.41
C LYS A 256 -0.79 2.47 27.18
N LEU A 257 -0.42 3.09 26.06
CA LEU A 257 -1.12 2.97 24.78
C LEU A 257 -0.70 1.71 23.99
N GLY A 258 0.19 0.88 24.53
CA GLY A 258 0.70 -0.31 23.84
C GLY A 258 1.55 0.04 22.60
N LEU A 259 2.07 1.26 22.53
CA LEU A 259 2.94 1.73 21.43
C LEU A 259 4.42 1.45 21.70
N LEU A 260 4.77 1.11 22.93
CA LEU A 260 6.11 0.70 23.35
C LEU A 260 6.06 -0.63 24.11
N PRO A 261 7.11 -1.46 24.04
CA PRO A 261 7.19 -2.69 24.82
C PRO A 261 7.24 -2.36 26.32
N ALA A 262 6.53 -3.14 27.13
CA ALA A 262 6.67 -3.05 28.57
C ALA A 262 8.07 -3.52 28.99
N LYS A 263 8.69 -2.83 29.96
CA LYS A 263 10.01 -3.23 30.52
C LYS A 263 10.01 -4.74 30.85
N GLY A 264 10.87 -5.50 30.15
CA GLY A 264 11.04 -6.94 30.34
C GLY A 264 10.59 -7.83 29.16
N GLN A 265 9.96 -7.27 28.12
CA GLN A 265 9.76 -7.99 26.87
C GLN A 265 10.95 -7.72 25.94
N ALA A 266 11.90 -8.66 25.91
CA ALA A 266 12.92 -8.68 24.86
C ALA A 266 12.22 -8.77 23.50
N VAL A 267 12.47 -7.80 22.63
CA VAL A 267 12.05 -7.83 21.24
C VAL A 267 12.77 -9.01 20.60
N ALA A 268 12.04 -10.07 20.24
CA ALA A 268 12.61 -11.08 19.38
C ALA A 268 12.97 -10.40 18.06
N PRO A 269 14.23 -10.51 17.58
CA PRO A 269 14.58 -10.01 16.27
C PRO A 269 13.66 -10.68 15.25
N GLY A 270 13.19 -9.91 14.27
CA GLY A 270 12.15 -10.26 13.32
C GLY A 270 12.20 -11.72 12.86
N GLY A 271 11.02 -12.32 12.69
CA GLY A 271 10.82 -13.71 12.32
C GLY A 271 11.77 -14.19 11.23
N GLY A 272 12.89 -14.75 11.66
CA GLY A 272 13.69 -15.66 10.86
C GLY A 272 12.89 -16.93 10.69
N ALA A 273 12.74 -17.37 9.44
CA ALA A 273 12.14 -18.63 9.07
C ALA A 273 12.62 -19.78 9.99
N PRO A 274 11.75 -20.72 10.37
CA PRO A 274 12.23 -21.99 10.88
C PRO A 274 12.95 -22.71 9.73
N ALA A 275 14.28 -22.83 9.84
CA ALA A 275 15.07 -23.76 9.05
C ALA A 275 14.80 -25.21 9.53
N PRO A 276 15.06 -26.21 8.68
CA PRO A 276 14.18 -27.34 8.33
C PRO A 276 13.81 -28.32 9.45
#